data_AF-A0A0N4VVF3-F1
#
_entry.id   AF-A0A0N4VVF3-F1
#
_cell.length_a   1.000
_cell.length_b   1.000
_cell.length_c   1.000
_cell.angle_alpha   90.00
_cell.angle_beta   90.00
_cell.angle_gamma   90.00
#
_symmetry.space_group_name_H-M   'P 1'
#
loop_
_entity.id
_entity.type
_entity.pdbx_description
1 polymer ?
#
loop_
_entity_poly.entity_id
_entity_poly.type
_entity_poly.pdbx_seq_one_letter_code
_entity_poly.pdbx_strand_id
1 'polypeptide(L)' 'CKGFFRRTIRSGQNYSCRFQQKCSIDKDQRNACRYCRFQRCLNVGMEPDGRCF' A
#
# COMPACT_ATOMS: atom_id res chain seq x y z
N CYS A 1 7.66 -3.29 1.93
CA CYS A 1 6.63 -2.36 1.39
C CYS A 1 7.14 -1.49 0.24
N LYS A 2 8.39 -0.99 0.27
CA LYS A 2 9.02 -0.19 -0.82
C LYS A 2 8.78 -0.72 -2.25
N GLY A 3 9.07 -2.01 -2.50
CA GLY A 3 8.89 -2.60 -3.84
C GLY A 3 7.43 -2.72 -4.28
N PHE A 4 6.49 -2.93 -3.34
CA PHE A 4 5.06 -2.95 -3.63
C PHE A 4 4.59 -1.54 -4.02
N PHE A 5 4.91 -0.54 -3.20
CA PHE A 5 4.52 0.86 -3.42
C PHE A 5 4.99 1.38 -4.80
N ARG A 6 6.28 1.20 -5.12
CA ARG A 6 6.85 1.64 -6.41
C ARG A 6 6.16 0.99 -7.62
N ARG A 7 5.79 -0.30 -7.52
CA ARG A 7 5.08 -1.00 -8.60
C ARG A 7 3.66 -0.48 -8.76
N THR A 8 2.95 -0.26 -7.65
CA THR A 8 1.58 0.27 -7.68
C THR A 8 1.52 1.64 -8.32
N ILE A 9 2.43 2.56 -7.94
CA ILE A 9 2.52 3.90 -8.52
C ILE A 9 2.85 3.84 -10.03
N ARG A 10 3.90 3.10 -10.42
CA ARG A 10 4.30 3.02 -11.84
C ARG A 10 3.25 2.36 -12.72
N SER A 11 2.54 1.36 -12.20
CA SER A 11 1.53 0.63 -12.96
C SER A 11 0.17 1.33 -12.96
N GLY A 12 -0.02 2.42 -12.18
CA GLY A 12 -1.31 3.08 -12.03
C GLY A 12 -2.43 2.17 -11.51
N GLN A 13 -2.07 1.11 -10.78
CA GLN A 13 -3.03 0.08 -10.37
C GLN A 13 -3.95 0.62 -9.29
N ASN A 14 -5.25 0.69 -9.60
CA ASN A 14 -6.26 1.02 -8.61
C ASN A 14 -6.72 -0.27 -7.90
N TYR A 15 -6.53 -0.32 -6.59
CA TYR A 15 -7.00 -1.44 -5.78
C TYR A 15 -8.33 -1.10 -5.13
N SER A 16 -9.20 -2.09 -4.98
CA SER A 16 -10.43 -1.95 -4.20
C SER A 16 -10.35 -2.81 -2.94
N CYS A 17 -10.81 -2.27 -1.81
CA CYS A 17 -10.98 -3.08 -0.61
C CYS A 17 -12.24 -3.95 -0.76
N ARG A 18 -12.15 -5.23 -0.38
CA ARG A 18 -13.31 -6.14 -0.31
C ARG A 18 -14.05 -6.07 1.03
N PHE A 19 -13.53 -5.30 1.97
CA PHE A 19 -14.06 -5.10 3.31
C PHE A 19 -14.33 -3.61 3.53
N GLN A 20 -14.23 -3.13 4.77
CA GLN A 20 -14.53 -1.74 5.14
C GLN A 20 -13.30 -0.81 5.14
N GLN A 21 -12.31 -1.07 4.29
CA GLN A 21 -11.06 -0.29 4.23
C GLN A 21 -10.25 -0.21 5.56
N LYS A 22 -10.60 -1.05 6.53
CA LYS A 22 -9.99 -1.15 7.87
C LYS A 22 -9.24 -2.47 8.07
N CYS A 23 -8.68 -3.03 7.00
CA CYS A 23 -7.96 -4.31 7.08
C CYS A 23 -6.66 -4.14 7.87
N SER A 24 -6.41 -5.06 8.80
CA SER A 24 -5.12 -5.16 9.50
C SER A 24 -4.03 -5.66 8.54
N ILE A 25 -2.95 -4.89 8.41
CA ILE A 25 -1.81 -5.21 7.54
C ILE A 25 -0.68 -5.76 8.41
N ASP A 26 -0.79 -7.04 8.79
CA ASP A 26 0.25 -7.77 9.54
C ASP A 26 1.29 -8.42 8.60
N LYS A 27 2.45 -8.86 9.12
CA LYS A 27 3.49 -9.55 8.34
C LYS A 27 2.95 -10.76 7.56
N ASP A 28 2.01 -11.50 8.14
CA ASP A 28 1.39 -12.68 7.52
C ASP A 28 0.31 -12.28 6.50
N GLN A 29 -0.59 -11.38 6.88
CA GLN A 29 -1.81 -11.05 6.12
C GLN A 29 -1.74 -9.77 5.26
N ARG A 30 -0.58 -9.09 5.19
CA ARG A 30 -0.38 -7.85 4.40
C ARG A 30 -0.71 -7.98 2.91
N ASN A 31 -0.76 -9.18 2.35
CA ASN A 31 -1.15 -9.42 0.96
C ASN A 31 -2.67 -9.60 0.78
N ALA A 32 -3.44 -9.79 1.86
CA ALA A 32 -4.88 -10.03 1.82
C ALA A 32 -5.66 -8.83 1.26
N CYS A 33 -5.22 -7.60 1.58
CA CYS A 33 -5.83 -6.40 1.03
C CYS A 33 -4.76 -5.44 0.47
N ARG A 34 -4.61 -5.46 -0.86
CA ARG A 34 -3.68 -4.57 -1.57
C ARG A 34 -4.07 -3.09 -1.43
N TYR A 35 -5.37 -2.78 -1.38
CA TYR A 35 -5.86 -1.42 -1.13
C TYR A 35 -5.41 -0.88 0.22
N CYS A 36 -5.77 -1.55 1.32
CA CYS A 36 -5.42 -1.10 2.66
C CYS A 36 -3.89 -1.07 2.87
N ARG A 37 -3.16 -2.00 2.27
CA ARG A 37 -1.69 -1.98 2.27
C ARG A 37 -1.14 -0.74 1.58
N PHE A 38 -1.67 -0.38 0.42
CA PHE A 38 -1.23 0.80 -0.33
C PHE A 38 -1.60 2.09 0.40
N GLN A 39 -2.81 2.19 0.93
CA GLN A 39 -3.25 3.29 1.80
C GLN A 39 -2.36 3.45 3.04
N ARG A 40 -1.98 2.34 3.68
CA ARG A 40 -1.02 2.37 4.80
C ARG A 40 0.34 2.94 4.37
N CYS A 41 0.83 2.57 3.18
CA CYS A 41 2.06 3.14 2.63
C CYS A 41 1.95 4.66 2.40
N LEU A 42 0.82 5.14 1.88
CA LEU A 42 0.56 6.57 1.70
C LEU A 42 0.48 7.30 3.05
N ASN A 43 -0.23 6.74 4.03
CA ASN A 43 -0.41 7.35 5.36
C ASN A 43 0.89 7.47 6.16
N VAL A 44 1.85 6.58 5.95
CA VAL A 44 3.18 6.72 6.57
C VAL A 44 4.13 7.61 5.77
N GLY A 45 3.63 8.28 4.71
CA GLY A 45 4.42 9.18 3.89
C GLY A 45 5.40 8.48 2.95
N MET A 46 5.12 7.26 2.47
CA MET A 46 5.99 6.66 1.45
C MET A 46 5.92 7.47 0.15
N GLU A 47 7.06 8.06 -0.24
CA GLU A 47 7.18 8.76 -1.51
C GLU A 47 7.73 7.84 -2.61
N PRO A 48 7.24 7.98 -3.86
CA PRO A 48 7.67 7.14 -4.98
C PRO A 48 9.13 7.40 -5.39
N ASP A 49 9.61 8.60 -5.14
CA ASP A 49 10.97 9.05 -5.41
C ASP A 49 11.96 8.70 -4.28
N GLY A 50 11.47 8.18 -3.15
CA GLY A 50 12.31 7.80 -2.02
C GLY A 50 13.01 8.97 -1.34
N ARG A 51 12.53 10.21 -1.55
CA ARG A 51 12.81 11.32 -0.63
C ARG A 51 12.15 10.95 0.69
N CYS A 52 12.94 10.44 1.60
CA CYS A 52 12.57 10.43 3.01
C CYS A 52 13.00 11.80 3.53
N PHE A 53 12.13 12.49 4.25
CA PHE A 53 12.60 13.40 5.30
C PHE A 53 13.13 12.58 6.47
#